data_AF-A0A4P7RUT5-F1
#
_entry.id   AF-A0A4P7RUT5-F1
#
_cell.length_a   1.000
_cell.length_b   1.000
_cell.length_c   1.000
_cell.angle_alpha   90.00
_cell.angle_beta   90.00
_cell.angle_gamma   90.00
#
_symmetry.space_group_name_H-M   'P 1'
#
loop_
_entity.id
_entity.type
_entity.pdbx_description
1 polymer ?
#
loop_
_entity_poly.entity_id
_entity_poly.type
_entity_poly.pdbx_seq_one_letter_code
_entity_poly.pdbx_strand_id
1 'polypeptide(L)'
;MRKLLFPLSILPLLAAAPAAWAFDPDTPVDAKKEVFPITLGSDEDETIDLAFRAAFGLSKAAEPEAARTIDERAYRFRPVAIHLLPNDVGVLLSAGSLDDAGHSEGGLNAIHYLKSSAAGWVKQGEWIGIGATGTVGNAATSWAFTNLLGRNPYLITAGGGVWQGCAIGSAVVTELTPDGPVDRGGFTDGMSSGAGIGQKEQSYDGRIAAAVPDKSFTVAYTGTRSFKQQYVLNNGKYEPVGKDQVPGC
;
A
#
# COMPACT_ATOMS: atom_id res chain seq x y z
N MET A 1 -55.80 -59.11 -10.88
CA MET A 1 -55.87 -57.90 -11.72
C MET A 1 -55.77 -56.66 -10.83
N ARG A 2 -55.06 -55.61 -11.29
CA ARG A 2 -54.67 -54.33 -10.64
C ARG A 2 -53.37 -54.41 -9.82
N LYS A 3 -52.25 -53.91 -10.37
CA LYS A 3 -51.66 -52.54 -10.30
C LYS A 3 -50.91 -52.34 -8.96
N LEU A 4 -49.74 -51.71 -8.83
CA LEU A 4 -48.69 -51.13 -9.67
C LEU A 4 -47.59 -50.67 -8.66
N LEU A 5 -46.40 -50.31 -9.15
CA LEU A 5 -45.38 -49.41 -8.54
C LEU A 5 -44.22 -50.01 -7.73
N PHE A 6 -43.05 -50.01 -8.40
CA PHE A 6 -41.72 -49.81 -7.83
C PHE A 6 -41.62 -48.48 -7.05
N PRO A 7 -40.72 -48.41 -6.06
CA PRO A 7 -39.92 -47.23 -5.84
C PRO A 7 -38.44 -47.49 -6.11
N LEU A 8 -37.88 -46.60 -6.93
CA LEU A 8 -36.46 -46.32 -7.12
C LEU A 8 -35.74 -46.23 -5.76
N SER A 9 -34.66 -46.98 -5.59
CA SER A 9 -33.64 -46.63 -4.60
C SER A 9 -32.80 -45.48 -5.17
N ILE A 10 -33.00 -44.31 -4.59
CA ILE A 10 -32.23 -43.09 -4.83
C ILE A 10 -30.83 -43.30 -4.23
N LEU A 11 -29.82 -43.37 -5.09
CA LEU A 11 -28.42 -43.19 -4.72
C LEU A 11 -28.21 -41.71 -4.37
N PRO A 12 -27.65 -41.36 -3.19
CA PRO A 12 -27.14 -40.02 -2.98
C PRO A 12 -25.78 -39.90 -3.69
N LEU A 13 -25.76 -39.19 -4.81
CA LEU A 13 -24.54 -38.49 -5.25
C LEU A 13 -24.24 -37.40 -4.21
N LEU A 14 -23.35 -37.67 -3.25
CA LEU A 14 -22.59 -36.59 -2.63
C LEU A 14 -21.40 -36.28 -3.53
N ALA A 15 -21.59 -35.29 -4.39
CA ALA A 15 -20.50 -34.53 -4.97
C ALA A 15 -19.87 -33.67 -3.86
N ALA A 16 -18.90 -34.23 -3.13
CA ALA A 16 -17.96 -33.42 -2.37
C ALA A 16 -16.84 -33.03 -3.36
N ALA A 17 -17.02 -31.88 -4.01
CA ALA A 17 -15.90 -31.23 -4.67
C ALA A 17 -14.86 -30.89 -3.59
N PRO A 18 -13.58 -31.28 -3.74
CA PRO A 18 -12.55 -30.72 -2.89
C PRO A 18 -12.32 -29.28 -3.35
N ALA A 19 -12.92 -28.32 -2.65
CA ALA A 19 -12.42 -26.94 -2.63
C ALA A 19 -11.11 -26.93 -1.83
N ALA A 20 -10.08 -27.56 -2.40
CA ALA A 20 -8.71 -27.18 -2.11
C ALA A 20 -8.43 -25.88 -2.88
N TRP A 21 -7.43 -25.11 -2.47
CA TRP A 21 -6.90 -23.92 -3.16
C TRP A 21 -7.68 -22.61 -2.92
N ALA A 22 -7.68 -22.15 -1.66
CA ALA A 22 -7.71 -20.70 -1.38
C ALA A 22 -6.38 -20.19 -0.79
N PHE A 23 -5.36 -21.05 -0.77
CA PHE A 23 -3.99 -20.74 -0.43
C PHE A 23 -3.15 -21.46 -1.48
N ASP A 24 -2.21 -20.77 -2.13
CA ASP A 24 -1.13 -21.43 -2.85
C ASP A 24 -0.10 -21.83 -1.78
N PRO A 25 -0.04 -23.12 -1.37
CA PRO A 25 0.88 -23.59 -0.35
C PRO A 25 2.35 -23.50 -0.79
N ASP A 26 2.61 -23.23 -2.07
CA ASP A 26 3.94 -23.08 -2.65
C ASP A 26 4.40 -21.61 -2.74
N THR A 27 3.58 -20.63 -2.30
CA THR A 27 4.07 -19.25 -2.11
C THR A 27 5.20 -19.28 -1.09
N PRO A 28 6.47 -19.01 -1.48
CA PRO A 28 7.58 -19.07 -0.54
C PRO A 28 7.42 -17.94 0.47
N VAL A 29 6.98 -18.25 1.68
CA VAL A 29 7.01 -17.32 2.81
C VAL A 29 8.39 -17.37 3.47
N ASP A 30 9.45 -17.36 2.65
CA ASP A 30 10.76 -16.98 3.17
C ASP A 30 10.66 -15.48 3.45
N ALA A 31 10.22 -15.16 4.68
CA ALA A 31 10.19 -13.81 5.20
C ALA A 31 11.64 -13.31 5.19
N LYS A 32 12.04 -12.68 4.08
CA LYS A 32 13.35 -12.04 3.95
C LYS A 32 13.52 -11.18 5.19
N LYS A 33 14.54 -11.49 5.98
CA LYS A 33 14.80 -10.78 7.24
C LYS A 33 14.83 -9.29 6.94
N GLU A 34 13.87 -8.56 7.48
CA GLU A 34 13.80 -7.12 7.32
C GLU A 34 15.05 -6.50 7.94
N VAL A 35 15.67 -5.58 7.20
CA VAL A 35 16.88 -4.88 7.60
C VAL A 35 16.76 -3.42 7.26
N PHE A 36 17.46 -2.58 8.03
CA PHE A 36 17.66 -1.19 7.66
C PHE A 36 18.77 -1.07 6.61
N PRO A 37 18.73 -0.02 5.76
CA PRO A 37 17.61 0.90 5.60
C PRO A 37 16.41 0.22 4.94
N ILE A 38 15.20 0.66 5.29
CA ILE A 38 13.99 0.19 4.61
C ILE A 38 14.08 0.62 3.15
N THR A 39 13.91 -0.35 2.25
CA THR A 39 13.98 -0.14 0.81
C THR A 39 12.57 -0.18 0.25
N LEU A 40 12.15 0.90 -0.42
CA LEU A 40 10.88 0.95 -1.14
C LEU A 40 11.05 0.26 -2.48
N GLY A 41 10.10 -0.59 -2.83
CA GLY A 41 9.97 -1.16 -4.17
C GLY A 41 8.98 -0.35 -5.01
N SER A 42 9.01 -0.56 -6.31
CA SER A 42 8.04 -0.02 -7.28
C SER A 42 7.39 -1.12 -8.13
N ASP A 43 7.82 -2.36 -7.95
CA ASP A 43 7.34 -3.49 -8.74
C ASP A 43 5.97 -3.90 -8.23
N GLU A 44 5.01 -3.88 -9.15
CA GLU A 44 3.65 -4.33 -8.90
C GLU A 44 3.65 -5.85 -8.75
N ASP A 45 2.86 -6.33 -7.79
CA ASP A 45 2.61 -7.76 -7.68
C ASP A 45 1.53 -8.16 -8.70
N GLU A 46 1.92 -8.90 -9.73
CA GLU A 46 0.99 -9.39 -10.76
C GLU A 46 0.14 -10.59 -10.29
N THR A 47 0.42 -11.14 -9.09
CA THR A 47 -0.24 -12.35 -8.59
C THR A 47 -1.47 -12.06 -7.71
N ILE A 48 -1.73 -10.79 -7.40
CA ILE A 48 -2.74 -10.37 -6.42
C ILE A 48 -4.08 -9.99 -7.02
N ASP A 49 -4.32 -10.28 -8.30
CA ASP A 49 -5.55 -9.90 -8.97
C ASP A 49 -6.82 -10.44 -8.28
N LEU A 50 -6.77 -11.65 -7.73
CA LEU A 50 -7.94 -12.25 -7.06
C LEU A 50 -8.33 -11.44 -5.82
N ALA A 51 -7.35 -10.93 -5.08
CA ALA A 51 -7.56 -10.05 -3.94
C ALA A 51 -8.17 -8.72 -4.39
N PHE A 52 -7.65 -8.15 -5.48
CA PHE A 52 -8.15 -6.91 -6.06
C PHE A 52 -9.58 -7.02 -6.58
N ARG A 53 -9.88 -8.07 -7.37
CA ARG A 53 -11.24 -8.32 -7.88
C ARG A 53 -12.22 -8.48 -6.73
N ALA A 54 -11.84 -9.19 -5.65
CA ALA A 54 -12.67 -9.29 -4.46
C ALA A 54 -12.86 -7.93 -3.74
N ALA A 55 -11.81 -7.12 -3.63
CA ALA A 55 -11.85 -5.81 -2.99
C ALA A 55 -12.79 -4.83 -3.72
N PHE A 56 -12.75 -4.84 -5.06
CA PHE A 56 -13.55 -3.95 -5.92
C PHE A 56 -14.88 -4.57 -6.40
N GLY A 57 -15.18 -5.81 -6.05
CA GLY A 57 -16.42 -6.49 -6.45
C GLY A 57 -16.47 -6.81 -7.95
N LEU A 58 -15.32 -7.03 -8.57
CA LEU A 58 -15.21 -7.34 -9.98
C LEU A 58 -15.49 -8.82 -10.24
N SER A 59 -16.01 -9.11 -11.44
CA SER A 59 -16.16 -10.51 -11.88
C SER A 59 -14.80 -11.18 -12.08
N LYS A 60 -14.74 -12.52 -11.96
CA LYS A 60 -13.49 -13.28 -12.13
C LYS A 60 -12.82 -13.10 -13.50
N ALA A 61 -13.61 -12.77 -14.53
CA ALA A 61 -13.12 -12.58 -15.90
C ALA A 61 -12.81 -11.12 -16.25
N ALA A 62 -13.04 -10.17 -15.33
CA ALA A 62 -12.72 -8.77 -15.56
C ALA A 62 -11.21 -8.53 -15.45
N GLU A 63 -10.69 -7.56 -16.19
CA GLU A 63 -9.33 -7.05 -15.98
C GLU A 63 -9.15 -6.58 -14.53
N PRO A 64 -7.94 -6.67 -13.95
CA PRO A 64 -7.66 -6.26 -12.58
C PRO A 64 -7.55 -4.73 -12.48
N GLU A 65 -8.57 -4.03 -12.95
CA GLU A 65 -8.67 -2.58 -12.96
C GLU A 65 -10.10 -2.16 -12.58
N ALA A 66 -10.24 -1.06 -11.84
CA ALA A 66 -11.54 -0.56 -11.41
C ALA A 66 -11.65 0.96 -11.53
N ALA A 67 -12.65 1.43 -12.27
CA ALA A 67 -13.00 2.84 -12.32
C ALA A 67 -13.96 3.20 -11.17
N ARG A 68 -13.69 4.29 -10.46
CA ARG A 68 -14.59 4.86 -9.45
C ARG A 68 -14.62 6.38 -9.52
N THR A 69 -15.81 6.95 -9.36
CA THR A 69 -15.95 8.40 -9.13
C THR A 69 -15.92 8.69 -7.63
N ILE A 70 -14.98 9.52 -7.19
CA ILE A 70 -14.82 9.94 -5.81
C ILE A 70 -14.64 11.45 -5.81
N ASP A 71 -15.45 12.17 -5.05
CA ASP A 71 -15.47 13.63 -5.01
C ASP A 71 -15.51 14.26 -6.42
N GLU A 72 -16.43 13.76 -7.26
CA GLU A 72 -16.64 14.20 -8.65
C GLU A 72 -15.48 13.90 -9.63
N ARG A 73 -14.45 13.18 -9.19
CA ARG A 73 -13.27 12.85 -10.02
C ARG A 73 -13.24 11.35 -10.31
N ALA A 74 -12.92 10.99 -11.56
CA ALA A 74 -12.86 9.60 -11.99
C ALA A 74 -11.45 9.03 -11.80
N TYR A 75 -11.32 8.07 -10.88
CA TYR A 75 -10.07 7.37 -10.60
C TYR A 75 -10.06 6.00 -11.24
N ARG A 76 -8.90 5.60 -11.74
CA ARG A 76 -8.61 4.26 -12.25
C ARG A 76 -7.70 3.53 -11.27
N PHE A 77 -8.25 2.55 -10.56
CA PHE A 77 -7.51 1.76 -9.57
C PHE A 77 -6.91 0.50 -10.19
N ARG A 78 -5.68 0.18 -9.79
CA ARG A 78 -4.97 -1.07 -10.10
C ARG A 78 -4.35 -1.68 -8.83
N PRO A 79 -4.21 -3.01 -8.74
CA PRO A 79 -3.49 -3.65 -7.64
C PRO A 79 -2.02 -3.23 -7.65
N VAL A 80 -1.42 -3.19 -6.47
CA VAL A 80 -0.04 -2.75 -6.32
C VAL A 80 0.76 -3.74 -5.48
N ALA A 81 0.29 -4.04 -4.27
CA ALA A 81 0.94 -5.00 -3.38
C ALA A 81 -0.04 -5.53 -2.34
N ILE A 82 0.26 -6.70 -1.78
CA ILE A 82 -0.47 -7.25 -0.64
C ILE A 82 0.51 -7.63 0.48
N HIS A 83 0.09 -7.45 1.73
CA HIS A 83 0.81 -7.95 2.91
C HIS A 83 -0.10 -8.83 3.75
N LEU A 84 0.40 -9.99 4.18
CA LEU A 84 -0.35 -10.91 5.03
C LEU A 84 -0.10 -10.60 6.50
N LEU A 85 -1.16 -10.20 7.19
CA LEU A 85 -1.24 -10.11 8.65
C LEU A 85 -1.56 -11.49 9.25
N PRO A 86 -1.38 -11.67 10.58
CA PRO A 86 -1.89 -12.83 11.28
C PRO A 86 -3.38 -13.09 11.06
N ASN A 87 -3.81 -14.32 11.32
CA ASN A 87 -5.19 -14.78 11.10
C ASN A 87 -5.64 -14.60 9.65
N ASP A 88 -4.82 -14.90 8.66
CA ASP A 88 -5.20 -14.94 7.24
C ASP A 88 -5.86 -13.65 6.72
N VAL A 89 -5.42 -12.49 7.22
CA VAL A 89 -5.89 -11.18 6.75
C VAL A 89 -4.84 -10.60 5.80
N GLY A 90 -5.21 -10.38 4.55
CA GLY A 90 -4.42 -9.62 3.59
C GLY A 90 -4.75 -8.14 3.65
N VAL A 91 -3.72 -7.30 3.65
CA VAL A 91 -3.82 -5.85 3.43
C VAL A 91 -3.39 -5.56 2.00
N LEU A 92 -4.36 -5.28 1.15
CA LEU A 92 -4.13 -4.93 -0.25
C LEU A 92 -3.95 -3.41 -0.37
N LEU A 93 -2.87 -2.98 -1.02
CA LEU A 93 -2.68 -1.64 -1.53
C LEU A 93 -3.08 -1.62 -3.02
N SER A 94 -3.89 -0.64 -3.40
CA SER A 94 -4.20 -0.32 -4.79
C SER A 94 -3.93 1.16 -5.07
N ALA A 95 -3.39 1.46 -6.25
CA ALA A 95 -3.11 2.83 -6.71
C ALA A 95 -4.22 3.28 -7.66
N GLY A 96 -4.84 4.42 -7.35
CA GLY A 96 -5.86 5.09 -8.13
C GLY A 96 -5.30 6.30 -8.85
N SER A 97 -5.19 6.25 -10.17
CA SER A 97 -4.71 7.36 -10.99
C SER A 97 -5.86 8.22 -11.54
N LEU A 98 -5.55 9.45 -11.91
CA LEU A 98 -6.42 10.37 -12.64
C LEU A 98 -5.82 10.66 -14.02
N ASP A 99 -6.59 10.45 -15.07
CA ASP A 99 -6.11 10.63 -16.44
C ASP A 99 -5.97 12.13 -16.81
N ASP A 100 -6.89 12.98 -16.33
CA ASP A 100 -6.94 14.43 -16.64
C ASP A 100 -6.59 15.30 -15.42
N ALA A 101 -5.45 15.01 -14.78
CA ALA A 101 -5.02 15.72 -13.58
C ALA A 101 -4.19 16.99 -13.86
N GLY A 102 -4.54 18.07 -13.17
CA GLY A 102 -3.69 19.24 -13.03
C GLY A 102 -2.40 18.94 -12.26
N HIS A 103 -1.37 19.77 -12.44
CA HIS A 103 -0.05 19.49 -11.87
C HIS A 103 -0.02 19.34 -10.35
N SER A 104 -0.90 20.05 -9.62
CA SER A 104 -1.00 19.99 -8.16
C SER A 104 -1.90 18.86 -7.65
N GLU A 105 -2.54 18.12 -8.54
CA GLU A 105 -3.51 17.10 -8.15
C GLU A 105 -2.83 15.74 -8.02
N GLY A 106 -3.07 15.05 -6.91
CA GLY A 106 -2.60 13.68 -6.69
C GLY A 106 -3.66 12.64 -7.00
N GLY A 107 -3.21 11.41 -7.23
CA GLY A 107 -4.05 10.21 -7.21
C GLY A 107 -4.39 9.78 -5.78
N LEU A 108 -5.05 8.63 -5.65
CA LEU A 108 -5.46 8.07 -4.37
C LEU A 108 -4.84 6.69 -4.15
N ASN A 109 -4.51 6.37 -2.92
CA ASN A 109 -4.32 4.98 -2.53
C ASN A 109 -5.64 4.41 -2.00
N ALA A 110 -5.91 3.14 -2.27
CA ALA A 110 -6.94 2.38 -1.59
C ALA A 110 -6.29 1.25 -0.80
N ILE A 111 -6.60 1.17 0.49
CA ILE A 111 -6.17 0.09 1.37
C ILE A 111 -7.40 -0.75 1.67
N HIS A 112 -7.31 -2.05 1.38
CA HIS A 112 -8.37 -3.01 1.68
C HIS A 112 -7.88 -4.07 2.64
N TYR A 113 -8.71 -4.39 3.62
CA TYR A 113 -8.48 -5.55 4.48
C TYR A 113 -9.35 -6.68 3.97
N LEU A 114 -8.72 -7.81 3.68
CA LEU A 114 -9.32 -8.98 3.03
C LEU A 114 -9.06 -10.19 3.91
N LYS A 115 -10.13 -10.88 4.34
CA LYS A 115 -10.00 -12.15 5.06
C LYS A 115 -9.97 -13.28 4.04
N SER A 116 -8.97 -14.16 4.11
CA SER A 116 -8.98 -15.39 3.31
C SER A 116 -10.03 -16.37 3.84
N SER A 117 -10.68 -17.08 2.94
CA SER A 117 -11.67 -18.11 3.21
C SER A 117 -11.55 -19.22 2.16
N ALA A 118 -12.17 -20.38 2.39
CA ALA A 118 -12.20 -21.46 1.40
C ALA A 118 -12.81 -21.04 0.04
N ALA A 119 -13.62 -19.98 0.00
CA ALA A 119 -14.22 -19.44 -1.22
C ALA A 119 -13.37 -18.33 -1.89
N GLY A 120 -12.23 -17.98 -1.31
CA GLY A 120 -11.36 -16.87 -1.71
C GLY A 120 -11.39 -15.70 -0.73
N TRP A 121 -10.97 -14.53 -1.20
CA TRP A 121 -10.89 -13.30 -0.41
C TRP A 121 -12.26 -12.68 -0.11
N VAL A 122 -12.46 -12.22 1.12
CA VAL A 122 -13.66 -11.52 1.56
C VAL A 122 -13.29 -10.16 2.15
N LYS A 123 -13.80 -9.07 1.56
CA LYS A 123 -13.57 -7.70 2.03
C LYS A 123 -14.12 -7.49 3.45
N GLN A 124 -13.24 -7.05 4.35
CA GLN A 124 -13.54 -6.68 5.73
C GLN A 124 -13.63 -5.16 5.91
N GLY A 125 -12.81 -4.41 5.17
CA GLY A 125 -12.78 -2.95 5.25
C GLY A 125 -12.11 -2.32 4.03
N GLU A 126 -12.41 -1.05 3.82
CA GLU A 126 -11.90 -0.22 2.73
C GLU A 126 -11.61 1.18 3.25
N TRP A 127 -10.41 1.68 2.96
CA TRP A 127 -9.97 3.03 3.29
C TRP A 127 -9.36 3.67 2.06
N ILE A 128 -9.96 4.77 1.62
CA ILE A 128 -9.52 5.51 0.44
C ILE A 128 -8.76 6.78 0.88
N GLY A 129 -7.65 7.07 0.21
CA GLY A 129 -6.84 8.27 0.41
C GLY A 129 -5.77 8.16 1.49
N ILE A 130 -5.83 7.15 2.38
CA ILE A 130 -4.79 6.94 3.39
C ILE A 130 -3.49 6.49 2.72
N GLY A 131 -2.38 7.14 3.12
CA GLY A 131 -1.06 6.89 2.53
C GLY A 131 -0.88 7.46 1.13
N ALA A 132 -1.87 8.17 0.57
CA ALA A 132 -1.76 8.77 -0.75
C ALA A 132 -0.65 9.83 -0.76
N THR A 133 0.22 9.75 -1.76
CA THR A 133 1.31 10.68 -2.05
C THR A 133 1.54 10.63 -3.54
N GLY A 134 1.89 11.75 -4.17
CA GLY A 134 2.02 11.84 -5.63
C GLY A 134 1.44 13.13 -6.18
N THR A 135 1.72 13.36 -7.46
CA THR A 135 1.31 14.56 -8.21
C THR A 135 0.93 14.17 -9.63
N VAL A 136 0.32 15.10 -10.37
CA VAL A 136 -0.12 14.91 -11.76
C VAL A 136 -0.98 13.64 -11.91
N GLY A 137 -1.92 13.45 -10.99
CA GLY A 137 -2.87 12.35 -11.00
C GLY A 137 -2.31 11.01 -10.54
N ASN A 138 -1.03 10.92 -10.19
CA ASN A 138 -0.42 9.69 -9.70
C ASN A 138 -0.69 9.50 -8.22
N ALA A 139 -1.00 8.25 -7.84
CA ALA A 139 -0.97 7.80 -6.47
C ALA A 139 0.49 7.52 -6.03
N ALA A 140 0.69 6.75 -4.96
CA ALA A 140 2.04 6.37 -4.55
C ALA A 140 2.77 5.59 -5.67
N THR A 141 4.02 5.96 -5.93
CA THR A 141 4.86 5.36 -6.98
C THR A 141 5.88 4.38 -6.44
N SER A 142 6.05 4.32 -5.12
CA SER A 142 6.84 3.30 -4.44
C SER A 142 6.27 2.98 -3.05
N TRP A 143 6.53 1.78 -2.56
CA TRP A 143 5.97 1.29 -1.31
C TRP A 143 6.84 0.22 -0.64
N ALA A 144 6.63 0.02 0.66
CA ALA A 144 7.13 -1.13 1.40
C ALA A 144 6.23 -1.44 2.58
N PHE A 145 6.10 -2.72 2.90
CA PHE A 145 5.58 -3.18 4.19
C PHE A 145 6.74 -3.49 5.12
N THR A 146 6.61 -3.14 6.40
CA THR A 146 7.65 -3.39 7.41
C THR A 146 7.07 -3.63 8.80
N ASN A 147 7.75 -4.48 9.57
CA ASN A 147 7.51 -4.70 10.99
C ASN A 147 8.53 -3.97 11.89
N LEU A 148 9.45 -3.19 11.32
CA LEU A 148 10.55 -2.58 12.06
C LEU A 148 10.14 -1.37 12.91
N LEU A 149 8.98 -0.77 12.66
CA LEU A 149 8.58 0.51 13.27
C LEU A 149 7.72 0.36 14.54
N GLY A 150 7.15 -0.82 14.80
CA GLY A 150 6.24 -0.99 15.91
C GLY A 150 5.68 -2.40 16.04
N ARG A 151 4.71 -2.56 16.94
CA ARG A 151 4.02 -3.83 17.19
C ARG A 151 3.13 -4.31 16.04
N ASN A 152 2.55 -3.35 15.32
CA ASN A 152 1.74 -3.60 14.15
C ASN A 152 2.62 -3.40 12.91
N PRO A 153 2.32 -4.07 11.78
CA PRO A 153 3.01 -3.80 10.53
C PRO A 153 2.71 -2.37 10.06
N TYR A 154 3.61 -1.82 9.27
CA TYR A 154 3.50 -0.49 8.67
C TYR A 154 3.59 -0.59 7.16
N LEU A 155 2.77 0.20 6.48
CA LEU A 155 2.90 0.52 5.07
C LEU A 155 3.58 1.88 4.95
N ILE A 156 4.70 1.91 4.24
CA ILE A 156 5.34 3.15 3.81
C ILE A 156 5.02 3.31 2.33
N THR A 157 4.47 4.45 1.95
CA THR A 157 4.18 4.82 0.56
C THR A 157 4.91 6.10 0.24
N ALA A 158 5.55 6.17 -0.92
CA ALA A 158 6.25 7.35 -1.38
C ALA A 158 5.82 7.74 -2.79
N GLY A 159 5.91 9.03 -3.06
CA GLY A 159 5.49 9.68 -4.28
C GLY A 159 6.06 11.09 -4.32
N GLY A 160 5.97 11.75 -5.46
CA GLY A 160 6.58 13.06 -5.61
C GLY A 160 6.22 13.72 -6.92
N GLY A 161 6.86 14.86 -7.17
CA GLY A 161 6.65 15.65 -8.37
C GLY A 161 7.79 16.63 -8.59
N VAL A 162 7.77 17.27 -9.76
CA VAL A 162 8.68 18.36 -10.10
C VAL A 162 7.89 19.65 -10.21
N TRP A 163 8.32 20.67 -9.49
CA TRP A 163 7.76 22.02 -9.55
C TRP A 163 8.87 23.04 -9.80
N GLN A 164 8.74 23.82 -10.89
CA GLN A 164 9.66 24.91 -11.22
C GLN A 164 11.16 24.53 -11.19
N GLY A 165 11.50 23.31 -11.62
CA GLY A 165 12.88 22.81 -11.62
C GLY A 165 13.36 22.27 -10.27
N CYS A 166 12.43 21.99 -9.35
CA CYS A 166 12.68 21.38 -8.07
C CYS A 166 11.85 20.09 -7.93
N ALA A 167 12.50 18.94 -7.79
CA ALA A 167 11.87 17.67 -7.49
C ALA A 167 11.72 17.52 -5.98
N ILE A 168 10.52 17.21 -5.51
CA ILE A 168 10.26 16.85 -4.11
C ILE A 168 9.59 15.47 -4.08
N GLY A 169 10.12 14.59 -3.24
CA GLY A 169 9.49 13.36 -2.80
C GLY A 169 8.90 13.51 -1.40
N SER A 170 7.83 12.79 -1.12
CA SER A 170 7.30 12.61 0.23
C SER A 170 6.87 11.17 0.46
N ALA A 171 7.24 10.65 1.63
CA ALA A 171 6.81 9.37 2.13
C ALA A 171 5.79 9.53 3.26
N VAL A 172 4.75 8.69 3.26
CA VAL A 172 3.74 8.58 4.31
C VAL A 172 3.94 7.26 5.05
N VAL A 173 3.83 7.31 6.37
CA VAL A 173 3.95 6.17 7.28
C VAL A 173 2.57 5.82 7.80
N THR A 174 2.05 4.66 7.40
CA THR A 174 0.71 4.18 7.79
C THR A 174 0.84 2.93 8.64
N GLU A 175 0.34 2.95 9.87
CA GLU A 175 0.26 1.76 10.73
C GLU A 175 -0.94 0.90 10.32
N LEU A 176 -0.74 -0.40 10.18
CA LEU A 176 -1.77 -1.36 9.80
C LEU A 176 -2.31 -2.05 11.06
N THR A 177 -3.30 -1.44 11.71
CA THR A 177 -3.91 -1.99 12.93
C THR A 177 -5.02 -2.99 12.59
N PRO A 178 -5.42 -3.89 13.51
CA PRO A 178 -6.55 -4.79 13.28
C PRO A 178 -7.87 -4.09 12.91
N ASP A 179 -8.07 -2.86 13.39
CA ASP A 179 -9.28 -2.06 13.14
C ASP A 179 -9.17 -1.24 11.83
N GLY A 180 -8.00 -1.20 11.21
CA GLY A 180 -7.74 -0.48 9.97
C GLY A 180 -6.41 0.28 9.93
N PRO A 181 -6.06 0.85 8.77
CA PRO A 181 -4.88 1.68 8.61
C PRO A 181 -5.03 3.01 9.35
N VAL A 182 -3.97 3.42 10.04
CA VAL A 182 -3.85 4.69 10.76
C VAL A 182 -2.68 5.47 10.17
N ASP A 183 -2.96 6.65 9.62
CA ASP A 183 -1.91 7.58 9.19
C ASP A 183 -1.08 8.01 10.43
N ARG A 184 0.22 7.74 10.40
CA ARG A 184 1.18 8.11 11.45
C ARG A 184 2.11 9.24 11.05
N GLY A 185 1.81 9.98 9.98
CA GLY A 185 2.59 11.13 9.50
C GLY A 185 3.47 10.78 8.30
N GLY A 186 4.43 11.64 8.00
CA GLY A 186 5.28 11.50 6.82
C GLY A 186 6.55 12.32 6.92
N PHE A 187 7.39 12.19 5.90
CA PHE A 187 8.65 12.92 5.78
C PHE A 187 8.99 13.13 4.30
N THR A 188 9.78 14.18 4.02
CA THR A 188 10.39 14.36 2.69
C THR A 188 11.44 13.27 2.48
N ASP A 189 11.21 12.34 1.56
CA ASP A 189 12.14 11.24 1.26
C ASP A 189 13.10 11.59 0.10
N GLY A 190 12.81 12.66 -0.64
CA GLY A 190 13.64 13.14 -1.72
C GLY A 190 13.54 14.64 -1.93
N MET A 191 14.66 15.29 -2.27
CA MET A 191 14.66 16.62 -2.86
C MET A 191 15.78 16.72 -3.88
N SER A 192 15.52 17.33 -5.03
CA SER A 192 16.56 17.77 -5.95
C SER A 192 16.21 19.13 -6.52
N SER A 193 17.11 20.10 -6.37
CA SER A 193 17.01 21.44 -6.93
C SER A 193 18.19 21.72 -7.86
N GLY A 194 18.11 22.78 -8.66
CA GLY A 194 19.21 23.21 -9.54
C GLY A 194 18.82 23.33 -11.02
N ALA A 195 17.64 22.85 -11.42
CA ALA A 195 17.11 23.08 -12.77
C ALA A 195 16.35 24.41 -12.91
N GLY A 196 16.12 25.14 -11.80
CA GLY A 196 15.47 26.46 -11.77
C GLY A 196 16.47 27.63 -11.87
N ILE A 197 16.06 28.74 -12.50
CA ILE A 197 16.89 29.95 -12.64
C ILE A 197 17.24 30.51 -11.25
N GLY A 198 18.54 30.68 -10.97
CA GLY A 198 19.03 31.24 -9.70
C GLY A 198 19.03 30.27 -8.52
N GLN A 199 18.66 29.01 -8.73
CA GLN A 199 18.71 27.97 -7.71
C GLN A 199 20.13 27.40 -7.58
N LYS A 200 20.55 27.13 -6.35
CA LYS A 200 21.77 26.35 -6.10
C LYS A 200 21.40 24.88 -6.20
N GLU A 201 22.16 24.12 -6.97
CA GLU A 201 22.00 22.67 -7.06
C GLU A 201 22.15 22.03 -5.68
N GLN A 202 21.11 21.30 -5.27
CA GLN A 202 21.09 20.51 -4.06
C GLN A 202 20.34 19.22 -4.29
N SER A 203 20.70 18.18 -3.55
CA SER A 203 20.08 16.87 -3.61
C SER A 203 20.07 16.23 -2.23
N TYR A 204 18.97 15.57 -1.90
CA TYR A 204 18.74 14.85 -0.66
C TYR A 204 17.96 13.57 -0.96
N ASP A 205 18.48 12.41 -0.55
CA ASP A 205 17.80 11.10 -0.57
C ASP A 205 17.70 10.63 0.89
N GLY A 206 16.47 10.48 1.38
CA GLY A 206 16.14 10.14 2.76
C GLY A 206 15.56 8.74 2.88
N ARG A 207 16.14 7.91 3.75
CA ARG A 207 15.65 6.55 4.02
C ARG A 207 15.56 6.27 5.51
N ILE A 208 14.54 5.53 5.92
CA ILE A 208 14.44 5.07 7.31
C ILE A 208 15.58 4.09 7.58
N ALA A 209 16.53 4.52 8.41
CA ALA A 209 17.78 3.81 8.66
C ALA A 209 17.88 3.20 10.06
N ALA A 210 16.97 3.56 10.96
CA ALA A 210 16.85 2.96 12.29
C ALA A 210 15.46 3.26 12.88
N ALA A 211 15.02 2.45 13.83
CA ALA A 211 13.84 2.72 14.63
C ALA A 211 13.97 2.19 16.06
N VAL A 212 13.22 2.81 16.96
CA VAL A 212 12.85 2.26 18.25
C VAL A 212 11.35 1.99 18.18
N PRO A 213 10.92 0.71 18.10
CA PRO A 213 9.53 0.35 17.87
C PRO A 213 8.56 1.07 18.81
N ASP A 214 7.41 1.51 18.26
CA ASP A 214 6.34 2.24 18.96
C ASP A 214 6.81 3.56 19.61
N LYS A 215 7.99 4.10 19.23
CA LYS A 215 8.54 5.32 19.85
C LYS A 215 9.13 6.31 18.85
N SER A 216 10.00 5.88 17.96
CA SER A 216 10.68 6.79 17.03
C SER A 216 11.29 6.06 15.84
N PHE A 217 11.53 6.78 14.75
CA PHE A 217 12.41 6.35 13.68
C PHE A 217 13.39 7.44 13.28
N THR A 218 14.45 7.04 12.58
CA THR A 218 15.47 7.95 12.08
C THR A 218 15.57 7.83 10.57
N VAL A 219 15.41 8.95 9.88
CA VAL A 219 15.70 9.08 8.45
C VAL A 219 17.15 9.51 8.31
N ALA A 220 17.94 8.74 7.57
CA ALA A 220 19.28 9.13 7.16
C ALA A 220 19.19 9.76 5.77
N TYR A 221 19.67 10.99 5.65
CA TYR A 221 19.76 11.71 4.39
C TYR A 221 21.18 11.66 3.83
N THR A 222 21.27 11.49 2.53
CA THR A 222 22.51 11.57 1.74
C THR A 222 22.33 12.55 0.57
N GLY A 223 23.40 12.86 -0.17
CA GLY A 223 23.38 13.83 -1.27
C GLY A 223 24.33 15.00 -1.00
N THR A 224 23.83 16.24 -1.13
CA THR A 224 24.63 17.47 -0.93
C THR A 224 25.28 17.55 0.45
N ARG A 225 24.56 17.12 1.49
CA ARG A 225 25.11 16.89 2.82
C ARG A 225 24.44 15.69 3.45
N SER A 226 25.18 14.98 4.29
CA SER A 226 24.63 13.88 5.07
C SER A 226 24.19 14.35 6.45
N PHE A 227 23.00 13.94 6.87
CA PHE A 227 22.50 14.17 8.23
C PHE A 227 21.48 13.11 8.61
N LYS A 228 21.08 13.10 9.88
CA LYS A 228 20.02 12.25 10.39
C LYS A 228 18.91 13.13 10.96
N GLN A 229 17.67 12.79 10.64
CA GLN A 229 16.48 13.43 11.20
C GLN A 229 15.71 12.38 11.99
N GLN A 230 15.52 12.63 13.28
CA GLN A 230 14.72 11.76 14.13
C GLN A 230 13.26 12.21 14.08
N TYR A 231 12.34 11.24 14.09
CA TYR A 231 10.91 11.43 14.20
C TYR A 231 10.41 10.67 15.43
N VAL A 232 9.67 11.34 16.31
CA VAL A 232 9.17 10.77 17.57
C VAL A 232 7.65 10.67 17.51
N LEU A 233 7.10 9.55 18.00
CA LEU A 233 5.67 9.33 18.08
C LEU A 233 5.07 10.18 19.21
N ASN A 234 4.42 11.28 18.85
CA ASN A 234 3.70 12.18 19.74
C ASN A 234 2.23 12.20 19.35
N ASN A 235 1.33 12.00 20.31
CA ASN A 235 -0.13 12.05 20.08
C ASN A 235 -0.60 11.17 18.89
N GLY A 236 0.07 10.04 18.68
CA GLY A 236 -0.26 9.12 17.60
C GLY A 236 0.26 9.50 16.21
N LYS A 237 1.14 10.51 16.09
CA LYS A 237 1.83 10.90 14.85
C LYS A 237 3.34 10.96 15.07
N TYR A 238 4.12 10.55 14.08
CA TYR A 238 5.55 10.75 14.05
C TYR A 238 5.87 12.17 13.60
N GLU A 239 6.52 12.93 14.48
CA GLU A 239 6.87 14.33 14.26
C GLU A 239 8.40 14.52 14.29
N PRO A 240 8.96 15.37 13.42
CA PRO A 240 10.41 15.60 13.41
C PRO A 240 10.87 16.26 14.71
N VAL A 241 12.00 15.78 15.23
CA VAL A 241 12.70 16.44 16.35
C VAL A 241 13.42 17.68 15.81
N GLY A 242 12.94 18.85 16.21
CA GLY A 242 13.49 20.13 15.77
C GLY A 242 12.93 20.56 14.41
N LYS A 243 13.65 21.45 13.73
CA LYS A 243 13.26 21.94 12.40
C LYS A 243 13.63 20.91 11.34
N ASP A 244 12.80 20.79 10.31
CA ASP A 244 13.17 20.05 9.11
C ASP A 244 14.48 20.62 8.53
N GLN A 245 15.33 19.70 8.14
CA GLN A 245 16.68 19.95 7.66
C GLN A 245 16.77 19.80 6.14
N VAL A 246 15.77 19.21 5.47
CA VAL A 246 15.70 19.27 4.01
C VAL A 246 15.29 20.69 3.63
N PRO A 247 16.12 21.45 2.91
CA PRO A 247 15.70 22.75 2.41
C PRO A 247 14.58 22.49 1.40
N GLY A 248 13.39 23.02 1.65
CA GLY A 248 12.28 22.89 0.73
C GLY A 248 12.56 23.55 -0.62
N CYS A 249 11.60 23.40 -1.52
CA CYS A 249 11.40 24.30 -2.64
C CYS A 249 10.32 25.33 -2.21
#